data_AF-A0A4U5JXL7-F1
#
_entry.id   AF-A0A4U5JXL7-F1
#
_cell.length_a   1.000
_cell.length_b   1.000
_cell.length_c   1.000
_cell.angle_alpha   90.00
_cell.angle_beta   90.00
_cell.angle_gamma   90.00
#
_symmetry.space_group_name_H-M   'P 1'
#
loop_
_entity.id
_entity.type
_entity.pdbx_description
1 polymer ?
#
loop_
_entity_poly.entity_id
_entity_poly.type
_entity_poly.pdbx_seq_one_letter_code
_entity_poly.pdbx_strand_id
1 'polypeptide(L)'
;MSSPAPNASAPKKPSAAGRYLFLFLLGLVIGIVATVMALRAIDARKDHFPDSVMHVQGWHLAQLKASVEQNRCGATDTLPHLQALRTMANDLEPAFPDLREDERFARHASGMRAALDGALASPPMNCPGVTAAVDKVGQACKACHQDFRN
;
A
#
# COMPACT_ATOMS: atom_id res chain seq x y z
N MET A 1 81.32 28.53 -17.80
CA MET A 1 80.28 28.09 -16.86
C MET A 1 78.95 28.30 -17.58
N SER A 2 78.34 27.23 -18.10
CA SER A 2 77.04 27.30 -18.78
C SER A 2 76.08 26.36 -18.06
N SER A 3 75.08 26.93 -17.38
CA SER A 3 74.01 26.17 -16.75
C SER A 3 73.03 25.66 -17.80
N PRO A 4 72.51 24.43 -17.73
CA PRO A 4 71.46 23.97 -18.62
C PRO A 4 70.10 24.54 -18.17
N ALA A 5 69.28 24.93 -19.14
CA ALA A 5 67.94 25.46 -18.95
C ALA A 5 66.96 24.39 -18.42
N PRO A 6 65.88 24.79 -17.70
CA PRO A 6 64.89 23.84 -17.18
C PRO A 6 64.03 23.29 -18.33
N ASN A 7 64.01 21.97 -18.48
CA ASN A 7 63.10 21.28 -19.40
C ASN A 7 61.64 21.51 -18.97
N ALA A 8 60.89 22.23 -19.79
CA ALA A 8 59.45 22.37 -19.65
C ALA A 8 58.78 20.98 -19.78
N SER A 9 57.96 20.62 -18.79
CA SER A 9 57.22 19.35 -18.79
C SER A 9 56.18 19.34 -19.91
N ALA A 10 56.24 18.34 -20.80
CA ALA A 10 55.28 18.16 -21.88
C ALA A 10 53.85 17.93 -21.35
N PRO A 11 52.81 18.44 -22.03
CA PRO A 11 51.42 18.29 -21.58
C PRO A 11 51.00 16.81 -21.60
N LYS A 12 50.46 16.31 -20.48
CA LYS A 12 49.89 14.95 -20.40
C LYS A 12 48.80 14.79 -21.47
N LYS A 13 48.98 13.82 -22.38
CA LYS A 13 47.96 13.45 -23.38
C LYS A 13 46.67 13.04 -22.66
N PRO A 14 45.49 13.52 -23.09
CA PRO A 14 44.23 13.19 -22.44
C PRO A 14 43.95 11.68 -22.53
N SER A 15 43.71 11.06 -21.39
CA SER A 15 43.43 9.62 -21.27
C SER A 15 42.10 9.25 -21.93
N ALA A 16 42.13 8.38 -22.93
CA ALA A 16 40.93 7.81 -23.56
C ALA A 16 40.09 7.00 -22.55
N ALA A 17 40.73 6.37 -21.56
CA ALA A 17 40.04 5.59 -20.54
C ALA A 17 39.08 6.44 -19.69
N GLY A 18 39.45 7.69 -19.39
CA GLY A 18 38.56 8.62 -18.68
C GLY A 18 37.30 8.98 -19.48
N ARG A 19 37.44 9.14 -20.81
CA ARG A 19 36.31 9.41 -21.71
C ARG A 19 35.37 8.21 -21.79
N TYR A 20 35.92 6.99 -21.94
CA TYR A 20 35.11 5.77 -21.98
C TYR A 20 34.42 5.48 -20.64
N LEU A 21 35.09 5.68 -19.51
CA LEU A 21 34.48 5.54 -18.19
C LEU A 21 33.33 6.54 -17.99
N PHE A 22 33.53 7.80 -18.41
CA PHE A 22 32.47 8.81 -18.35
C PHE A 22 31.26 8.44 -19.22
N LEU A 23 31.48 8.02 -20.47
CA LEU A 23 30.40 7.58 -21.36
C LEU A 23 29.67 6.35 -20.80
N PHE A 24 30.40 5.40 -20.20
CA PHE A 24 29.81 4.24 -19.54
C PHE A 24 28.91 4.66 -18.38
N LEU A 25 29.40 5.52 -17.48
CA LEU A 25 28.61 6.01 -16.34
C LEU A 25 27.38 6.81 -16.81
N LEU A 26 27.54 7.65 -17.84
CA LEU A 26 26.44 8.39 -18.43
C LEU A 26 25.39 7.44 -19.01
N GLY A 27 25.82 6.44 -19.77
CA GLY A 27 24.93 5.41 -20.32
C GLY A 27 24.22 4.60 -19.25
N LEU A 28 24.92 4.25 -18.17
CA LEU A 28 24.35 3.55 -17.01
C LEU A 28 23.27 4.39 -16.33
N VAL A 29 23.54 5.68 -16.08
CA VAL A 29 22.56 6.60 -15.47
C VAL A 29 21.34 6.75 -16.36
N ILE A 30 21.52 6.97 -17.67
CA ILE A 30 20.40 7.08 -18.62
C ILE A 30 19.60 5.77 -18.65
N GLY A 31 20.29 4.62 -18.69
CA GLY A 31 19.66 3.30 -18.69
C GLY A 31 18.82 3.05 -17.43
N ILE A 32 19.32 3.41 -16.25
CA ILE A 32 18.59 3.30 -14.99
C ILE A 32 17.34 4.18 -15.01
N VAL A 33 17.48 5.46 -15.41
CA VAL A 33 16.35 6.40 -15.49
C VAL A 33 15.29 5.89 -16.46
N ALA A 34 15.68 5.46 -17.65
CA ALA A 34 14.77 4.91 -18.65
C ALA A 34 14.03 3.67 -18.13
N THR A 35 14.74 2.76 -17.45
CA THR A 35 14.15 1.55 -16.87
C THR A 35 13.12 1.89 -15.79
N VAL A 36 13.45 2.80 -14.85
CA VAL A 36 12.51 3.22 -13.80
C VAL A 36 11.28 3.90 -14.39
N MET A 37 11.44 4.75 -15.40
CA MET A 37 10.31 5.42 -16.05
C MET A 37 9.42 4.42 -16.81
N ALA A 38 10.00 3.41 -17.47
CA ALA A 38 9.23 2.34 -18.10
C ALA A 38 8.44 1.53 -17.07
N LEU A 39 9.07 1.14 -15.95
CA LEU A 39 8.39 0.42 -14.88
C LEU A 39 7.25 1.25 -14.26
N ARG A 40 7.48 2.54 -13.99
CA ARG A 40 6.44 3.45 -13.50
C ARG A 40 5.29 3.61 -14.48
N ALA A 41 5.58 3.68 -15.78
CA ALA A 41 4.54 3.79 -16.80
C ALA A 41 3.68 2.51 -16.91
N ILE A 42 4.28 1.33 -16.72
CA ILE A 42 3.55 0.06 -16.66
C ILE A 42 2.69 0.02 -15.39
N ASP A 43 3.26 0.40 -14.25
CA ASP A 43 2.56 0.36 -12.96
C ASP A 43 1.39 1.33 -12.89
N ALA A 44 1.52 2.51 -13.51
CA ALA A 44 0.44 3.50 -13.61
C ALA A 44 -0.75 3.04 -14.47
N ARG A 45 -0.61 1.97 -15.26
CA ARG A 45 -1.71 1.38 -16.04
C ARG A 45 -2.49 0.33 -15.25
N LYS A 46 -1.96 -0.15 -14.12
CA LYS A 46 -2.66 -1.11 -13.28
C LYS A 46 -3.75 -0.40 -12.48
N ASP A 47 -4.86 -1.08 -12.30
CA ASP A 47 -5.87 -0.64 -11.35
C ASP A 47 -5.43 -1.01 -9.93
N HIS A 48 -5.10 0.00 -9.12
CA HIS A 48 -4.68 -0.17 -7.72
C HIS A 48 -5.86 -0.12 -6.75
N PHE A 49 -7.09 0.10 -7.24
CA PHE A 49 -8.26 0.29 -6.40
C PHE A 49 -8.58 -0.92 -5.50
N PRO A 50 -8.66 -2.18 -5.99
CA PRO A 50 -8.91 -3.34 -5.13
C PRO A 50 -7.91 -3.48 -3.97
N ASP A 51 -6.62 -3.35 -4.26
CA ASP A 51 -5.58 -3.44 -3.23
C ASP A 51 -5.69 -2.28 -2.23
N SER A 52 -5.99 -1.07 -2.71
CA SER A 52 -6.13 0.12 -1.87
C SER A 52 -7.31 0.01 -0.90
N VAL A 53 -8.47 -0.48 -1.38
CA VAL A 53 -9.65 -0.70 -0.52
C VAL A 53 -9.32 -1.72 0.57
N MET A 54 -8.70 -2.85 0.23
CA MET A 54 -8.32 -3.87 1.21
C MET A 54 -7.28 -3.35 2.20
N HIS A 55 -6.31 -2.56 1.74
CA HIS A 55 -5.27 -1.99 2.57
C HIS A 55 -5.84 -1.03 3.63
N VAL A 56 -6.70 -0.09 3.22
CA VAL A 56 -7.25 0.91 4.14
C VAL A 56 -8.29 0.29 5.08
N GLN A 57 -9.09 -0.67 4.63
CA GLN A 57 -9.94 -1.47 5.53
C GLN A 57 -9.09 -2.21 6.57
N GLY A 58 -7.99 -2.83 6.17
CA GLY A 58 -7.05 -3.50 7.06
C GLY A 58 -6.45 -2.54 8.11
N TRP A 59 -6.11 -1.32 7.71
CA TRP A 59 -5.62 -0.28 8.61
C TRP A 59 -6.66 0.09 9.68
N HIS A 60 -7.91 0.33 9.30
CA HIS A 60 -8.97 0.66 10.26
C HIS A 60 -9.25 -0.47 11.26
N LEU A 61 -9.26 -1.72 10.80
CA LEU A 61 -9.41 -2.86 11.69
C LEU A 61 -8.22 -3.00 12.66
N ALA A 62 -7.00 -2.70 12.21
CA ALA A 62 -5.81 -2.67 13.07
C ALA A 62 -5.89 -1.55 14.11
N GLN A 63 -6.42 -0.37 13.78
CA GLN A 63 -6.63 0.69 14.77
C GLN A 63 -7.62 0.28 15.86
N LEU A 64 -8.72 -0.40 15.50
CA LEU A 64 -9.66 -0.93 16.50
C LEU A 64 -8.99 -1.94 17.45
N LYS A 65 -8.13 -2.81 16.93
CA LYS A 65 -7.32 -3.73 17.76
C LYS A 65 -6.36 -2.98 18.68
N ALA A 66 -5.66 -1.98 18.15
CA ALA A 66 -4.75 -1.15 18.94
C ALA A 66 -5.49 -0.40 20.06
N SER A 67 -6.71 0.09 19.80
CA SER A 67 -7.57 0.70 20.82
C SER A 67 -7.91 -0.27 21.95
N VAL A 68 -8.18 -1.55 21.65
CA VAL A 68 -8.37 -2.60 22.66
C VAL A 68 -7.10 -2.84 23.48
N GLU A 69 -5.96 -3.02 22.80
CA GLU A 69 -4.66 -3.26 23.46
C GLU A 69 -4.26 -2.11 24.40
N GLN A 70 -4.62 -0.89 24.04
CA GLN A 70 -4.34 0.32 24.81
C GLN A 70 -5.43 0.64 25.84
N ASN A 71 -6.47 -0.18 25.94
CA ASN A 71 -7.64 0.04 26.80
C ASN A 71 -8.35 1.39 26.53
N ARG A 72 -8.30 1.87 25.27
CA ARG A 72 -8.93 3.11 24.77
C ARG A 72 -10.15 2.78 23.91
N CYS A 73 -11.16 2.23 24.53
CA CYS A 73 -12.35 1.71 23.85
C CYS A 73 -13.54 2.67 23.94
N GLY A 74 -13.25 3.98 24.05
CA GLY A 74 -14.27 5.00 24.02
C GLY A 74 -14.91 5.12 22.64
N ALA A 75 -16.11 5.69 22.60
CA ALA A 75 -16.81 5.96 21.34
C ALA A 75 -15.96 6.81 20.39
N THR A 76 -15.25 7.82 20.92
CA THR A 76 -14.37 8.71 20.15
C THR A 76 -13.17 8.00 19.53
N ASP A 77 -12.70 6.92 20.15
CA ASP A 77 -11.52 6.16 19.69
C ASP A 77 -11.88 5.09 18.64
N THR A 78 -13.16 4.69 18.56
CA THR A 78 -13.56 3.49 17.82
C THR A 78 -14.63 3.72 16.76
N LEU A 79 -15.59 4.62 17.01
CA LEU A 79 -16.65 4.93 16.04
C LEU A 79 -16.11 5.42 14.69
N PRO A 80 -15.10 6.32 14.61
CA PRO A 80 -14.60 6.78 13.32
C PRO A 80 -14.07 5.63 12.45
N HIS A 81 -13.44 4.62 13.07
CA HIS A 81 -12.91 3.47 12.36
C HIS A 81 -14.01 2.50 11.91
N LEU A 82 -15.03 2.27 12.73
CA LEU A 82 -16.21 1.46 12.34
C LEU A 82 -17.01 2.12 11.21
N GLN A 83 -17.18 3.45 11.25
CA GLN A 83 -17.85 4.21 10.20
C GLN A 83 -17.05 4.18 8.89
N ALA A 84 -15.73 4.37 8.96
CA ALA A 84 -14.88 4.28 7.78
C ALA A 84 -14.95 2.90 7.13
N LEU A 85 -14.83 1.82 7.93
CA LEU A 85 -15.01 0.45 7.46
C LEU A 85 -16.38 0.27 6.78
N ARG A 86 -17.45 0.83 7.36
CA ARG A 86 -18.80 0.70 6.80
C ARG A 86 -18.96 1.41 5.46
N THR A 87 -18.41 2.62 5.34
CA THR A 87 -18.39 3.36 4.06
C THR A 87 -17.64 2.56 3.01
N MET A 88 -16.43 2.11 3.34
CA MET A 88 -15.58 1.33 2.43
C MET A 88 -16.15 -0.04 2.08
N ALA A 89 -17.02 -0.61 2.90
CA ALA A 89 -17.67 -1.87 2.59
C ALA A 89 -18.64 -1.76 1.39
N ASN A 90 -19.05 -0.56 0.99
CA ASN A 90 -19.79 -0.34 -0.26
C ASN A 90 -18.88 -0.33 -1.50
N ASP A 91 -17.57 -0.24 -1.31
CA ASP A 91 -16.58 -0.22 -2.39
C ASP A 91 -16.12 -1.62 -2.78
N LEU A 92 -16.55 -2.67 -2.06
CA LEU A 92 -16.15 -4.06 -2.33
C LEU A 92 -16.58 -4.51 -3.73
N GLU A 93 -17.85 -4.35 -4.09
CA GLU A 93 -18.34 -4.76 -5.41
C GLU A 93 -17.78 -3.92 -6.56
N PRO A 94 -17.66 -2.58 -6.46
CA PRO A 94 -16.97 -1.76 -7.46
C PRO A 94 -15.47 -2.05 -7.61
N ALA A 95 -14.78 -2.40 -6.52
CA ALA A 95 -13.33 -2.61 -6.54
C ALA A 95 -12.92 -3.95 -7.17
N PHE A 96 -13.83 -4.92 -7.22
CA PHE A 96 -13.58 -6.23 -7.82
C PHE A 96 -14.58 -6.51 -8.94
N PRO A 97 -14.49 -5.79 -10.09
CA PRO A 97 -15.48 -5.91 -11.17
C PRO A 97 -15.60 -7.32 -11.72
N ASP A 98 -14.50 -8.08 -11.78
CA ASP A 98 -14.47 -9.47 -12.26
C ASP A 98 -15.19 -10.44 -11.32
N LEU A 99 -15.36 -10.08 -10.04
CA LEU A 99 -16.02 -10.91 -9.02
C LEU A 99 -17.45 -10.44 -8.71
N ARG A 100 -17.86 -9.28 -9.23
CA ARG A 100 -19.13 -8.64 -8.86
C ARG A 100 -20.36 -9.52 -9.08
N GLU A 101 -20.34 -10.32 -10.14
CA GLU A 101 -21.44 -11.23 -10.50
C GLU A 101 -21.33 -12.62 -9.82
N ASP A 102 -20.25 -12.91 -9.07
CA ASP A 102 -20.14 -14.15 -8.26
C ASP A 102 -21.02 -13.99 -7.00
N GLU A 103 -22.05 -14.84 -6.89
CA GLU A 103 -22.97 -14.80 -5.76
C GLU A 103 -22.29 -14.97 -4.40
N ARG A 104 -21.21 -15.76 -4.31
CA ARG A 104 -20.48 -15.95 -3.05
C ARG A 104 -19.76 -14.66 -2.67
N PHE A 105 -19.16 -13.96 -3.64
CA PHE A 105 -18.54 -12.67 -3.41
C PHE A 105 -19.55 -11.64 -2.91
N ALA A 106 -20.70 -11.51 -3.59
CA ALA A 106 -21.78 -10.60 -3.19
C ALA A 106 -22.33 -10.93 -1.78
N ARG A 107 -22.44 -12.22 -1.43
CA ARG A 107 -22.82 -12.66 -0.08
C ARG A 107 -21.80 -12.28 0.99
N HIS A 108 -20.50 -12.42 0.72
CA HIS A 108 -19.46 -11.98 1.66
C HIS A 108 -19.44 -10.46 1.82
N ALA A 109 -19.56 -9.70 0.72
CA ALA A 109 -19.58 -8.24 0.75
C ALA A 109 -20.79 -7.69 1.52
N SER A 110 -21.99 -8.24 1.26
CA SER A 110 -23.19 -7.93 2.05
C SER A 110 -23.08 -8.36 3.52
N GLY A 111 -22.46 -9.52 3.79
CA GLY A 111 -22.20 -9.99 5.16
C GLY A 111 -21.28 -9.04 5.94
N MET A 112 -20.24 -8.50 5.31
CA MET A 112 -19.37 -7.48 5.88
C MET A 112 -20.14 -6.21 6.22
N ARG A 113 -20.97 -5.71 5.28
CA ARG A 113 -21.86 -4.55 5.52
C ARG A 113 -22.80 -4.80 6.70
N ALA A 114 -23.44 -5.96 6.77
CA ALA A 114 -24.34 -6.33 7.86
C ALA A 114 -23.62 -6.43 9.23
N ALA A 115 -22.39 -6.95 9.26
CA ALA A 115 -21.59 -7.00 10.48
C ALA A 115 -21.29 -5.59 11.02
N LEU A 116 -20.90 -4.68 10.14
CA LEU A 116 -20.59 -3.29 10.47
C LEU A 116 -21.84 -2.48 10.82
N ASP A 117 -22.94 -2.66 10.09
CA ASP A 117 -24.23 -2.05 10.41
C ASP A 117 -24.70 -2.46 11.81
N GLY A 118 -24.55 -3.74 12.18
CA GLY A 118 -24.85 -4.21 13.52
C GLY A 118 -23.97 -3.57 14.61
N ALA A 119 -22.68 -3.37 14.35
CA ALA A 119 -21.77 -2.70 15.29
C ALA A 119 -22.08 -1.21 15.45
N LEU A 120 -22.56 -0.54 14.39
CA LEU A 120 -22.93 0.88 14.41
C LEU A 120 -24.32 1.13 14.98
N ALA A 121 -25.26 0.18 14.86
CA ALA A 121 -26.58 0.26 15.46
C ALA A 121 -26.54 0.21 16.99
N SER A 122 -25.56 -0.53 17.54
CA SER A 122 -25.28 -0.60 18.97
C SER A 122 -23.79 -0.36 19.23
N PRO A 123 -23.33 0.91 19.16
CA PRO A 123 -21.92 1.25 19.28
C PRO A 123 -21.24 0.64 20.51
N PRO A 124 -20.07 0.02 20.37
CA PRO A 124 -19.34 -0.50 21.51
C PRO A 124 -18.85 0.66 22.39
N MET A 125 -19.17 0.61 23.68
CA MET A 125 -18.83 1.64 24.67
C MET A 125 -17.74 1.19 25.65
N ASN A 126 -17.16 0.01 25.43
CA ASN A 126 -16.15 -0.60 26.28
C ASN A 126 -15.32 -1.62 25.49
N CYS A 127 -14.17 -2.02 26.03
CA CYS A 127 -13.27 -2.94 25.33
C CYS A 127 -13.87 -4.31 25.00
N PRO A 128 -14.65 -4.96 25.87
CA PRO A 128 -15.34 -6.20 25.49
C PRO A 128 -16.22 -6.04 24.24
N GLY A 129 -16.97 -4.93 24.13
CA GLY A 129 -17.79 -4.62 22.97
C GLY A 129 -16.95 -4.38 21.71
N VAL A 130 -15.84 -3.64 21.84
CA VAL A 130 -14.92 -3.38 20.72
C VAL A 130 -14.25 -4.68 20.26
N THR A 131 -13.80 -5.53 21.17
CA THR A 131 -13.25 -6.85 20.86
C THR A 131 -14.25 -7.70 20.09
N ALA A 132 -15.51 -7.77 20.55
CA ALA A 132 -16.55 -8.51 19.84
C ALA A 132 -16.80 -7.96 18.42
N ALA A 133 -16.79 -6.64 18.24
CA ALA A 133 -16.90 -6.02 16.92
C ALA A 133 -15.70 -6.34 16.03
N VAL A 134 -14.48 -6.24 16.55
CA VAL A 134 -13.23 -6.61 15.86
C VAL A 134 -13.25 -8.06 15.42
N ASP A 135 -13.69 -8.98 16.28
CA ASP A 135 -13.76 -10.41 15.96
C ASP A 135 -14.77 -10.69 14.86
N LYS A 136 -15.97 -10.11 14.96
CA LYS A 136 -17.03 -10.28 13.95
C LYS A 136 -16.61 -9.73 12.58
N VAL A 137 -16.02 -8.54 12.55
CA VAL A 137 -15.49 -7.93 11.33
C VAL A 137 -14.32 -8.74 10.77
N GLY A 138 -13.38 -9.16 11.62
CA GLY A 138 -12.25 -9.99 11.22
C GLY A 138 -12.66 -11.34 10.64
N GLN A 139 -13.72 -11.95 11.17
CA GLN A 139 -14.31 -13.17 10.59
C GLN A 139 -14.90 -12.92 9.20
N ALA A 140 -15.61 -11.80 8.98
CA ALA A 140 -16.11 -11.43 7.66
C ALA A 140 -14.97 -11.22 6.66
N CYS A 141 -13.89 -10.52 7.06
CA CYS A 141 -12.69 -10.37 6.24
C CYS A 141 -12.06 -11.74 5.90
N LYS A 142 -11.93 -12.62 6.90
CA LYS A 142 -11.34 -13.96 6.72
C LYS A 142 -12.17 -14.83 5.77
N ALA A 143 -13.50 -14.82 5.93
CA ALA A 143 -14.40 -15.62 5.11
C ALA A 143 -14.32 -15.25 3.63
N CYS A 144 -14.33 -13.96 3.31
CA CYS A 144 -14.13 -13.48 1.95
C CYS A 144 -12.74 -13.88 1.39
N HIS A 145 -11.68 -13.62 2.16
CA HIS A 145 -10.31 -13.94 1.71
C HIS A 145 -10.04 -15.43 1.55
N GLN A 146 -10.71 -16.28 2.33
CA GLN A 146 -10.55 -17.73 2.18
C GLN A 146 -11.07 -18.24 0.83
N ASP A 147 -12.08 -17.59 0.26
CA ASP A 147 -12.67 -17.97 -1.01
C ASP A 147 -11.99 -17.28 -2.22
N PHE A 148 -11.45 -16.07 -2.02
CA PHE A 148 -11.03 -15.19 -3.13
C PHE A 148 -9.58 -14.70 -3.08
N ARG A 149 -8.83 -14.93 -2.00
CA ARG A 149 -7.42 -14.49 -1.86
C ARG A 149 -6.46 -15.67 -1.98
N ASN A 150 -6.30 -16.18 -3.20
CA ASN A 150 -5.27 -17.16 -3.55
C ASN A 150 -3.94 -16.48 -3.89
#